data_AF-A0A8S2UIT4-F1
#
_entry.id   AF-A0A8S2UIT4-F1
#
_cell.length_a   1.000
_cell.length_b   1.000
_cell.length_c   1.000
_cell.angle_alpha   90.00
_cell.angle_beta   90.00
_cell.angle_gamma   90.00
#
_symmetry.space_group_name_H-M   'P 1'
#
loop_
_entity.id
_entity.type
_entity.pdbx_description
1 polymer ?
#
loop_
_entity_poly.entity_id
_entity_poly.type
_entity_poly.pdbx_seq_one_letter_code
_entity_poly.pdbx_strand_id
1 'polypeptide(L)' 'MIKASEGGGGKGIRKCTKSTEFEHLFRQVQTEVPGSPIFLMKYADSCRHLEVQIIADESGQAISLFG' A
#
# COMPACT_ATOMS: atom_id res chain seq x y z
N MET A 1 -7.45 -3.54 -5.20
CA MET A 1 -7.09 -3.21 -3.81
C MET A 1 -7.58 -1.81 -3.50
N ILE A 2 -8.17 -1.62 -2.32
CA ILE A 2 -8.50 -0.32 -1.74
C ILE A 2 -7.42 0.00 -0.72
N LYS A 3 -6.76 1.16 -0.82
CA LYS A 3 -5.63 1.55 0.03
C LYS A 3 -5.72 2.99 0.50
N ALA A 4 -5.52 3.21 1.79
CA ALA A 4 -5.18 4.52 2.34
C ALA A 4 -3.73 4.88 1.98
N SER A 5 -3.46 6.14 1.64
CA SER A 5 -2.11 6.62 1.26
C SER A 5 -1.16 6.74 2.45
N GLU A 6 -1.71 6.95 3.65
CA GLU A 6 -0.94 7.17 4.89
C GLU A 6 -1.00 5.95 5.82
N GLY A 7 -1.42 4.79 5.29
CA GLY A 7 -1.41 3.52 6.00
C GLY A 7 -0.01 2.90 6.07
N GLY A 8 0.38 2.37 7.24
CA GLY A 8 1.66 1.68 7.46
C GLY A 8 1.46 0.30 8.10
N GLY A 9 2.39 -0.63 7.87
CA GLY A 9 2.37 -1.95 8.50
C GLY A 9 1.16 -2.81 8.14
N GLY A 10 0.59 -2.62 6.94
CA GLY A 10 -0.60 -3.33 6.49
C GLY A 10 -1.94 -2.65 6.83
N LYS A 11 -1.93 -1.54 7.57
CA LYS A 11 -3.15 -0.80 7.91
C LYS A 11 -3.75 -0.07 6.71
N GLY A 12 -5.08 -0.04 6.65
CA GLY A 12 -5.83 0.68 5.62
C GLY A 12 -5.78 0.01 4.25
N ILE A 13 -5.69 -1.32 4.22
CA ILE A 13 -5.61 -2.11 2.98
C ILE A 13 -6.74 -3.14 2.95
N ARG A 14 -7.53 -3.17 1.87
CA ARG A 14 -8.54 -4.22 1.62
C ARG A 14 -8.47 -4.75 0.18
N LYS A 15 -8.60 -6.07 0.04
CA LYS A 15 -8.84 -6.73 -1.26
C LYS A 15 -10.35 -6.78 -1.48
N CYS A 16 -10.81 -6.16 -2.56
CA CYS A 16 -12.22 -6.18 -2.98
C CYS A 16 -12.32 -7.03 -4.26
N THR A 17 -13.20 -8.03 -4.27
CA THR A 17 -13.35 -8.97 -5.39
C THR A 17 -14.66 -8.80 -6.14
N LYS A 18 -15.67 -8.21 -5.49
CA LYS A 18 -16.98 -7.94 -6.07
C LYS A 18 -17.38 -6.50 -5.84
N SER A 19 -18.03 -5.88 -6.83
CA SER A 19 -18.51 -4.50 -6.73
C SER A 19 -19.45 -4.28 -5.53
N THR A 20 -20.26 -5.29 -5.19
CA THR A 20 -21.19 -5.27 -4.05
C THR A 20 -20.50 -5.12 -2.69
N GLU A 21 -19.23 -5.49 -2.58
CA GLU A 21 -18.44 -5.41 -1.34
C GLU A 21 -17.74 -4.04 -1.19
N PHE A 22 -17.65 -3.28 -2.28
CA PHE A 22 -16.76 -2.13 -2.37
C PHE A 22 -17.07 -1.06 -1.33
N GLU A 23 -18.33 -0.65 -1.19
CA GLU A 23 -18.72 0.43 -0.29
C GLU A 23 -18.38 0.10 1.18
N HIS A 24 -18.67 -1.14 1.60
CA HIS A 24 -18.34 -1.60 2.93
C HIS A 24 -16.83 -1.61 3.19
N LEU A 25 -16.05 -2.18 2.26
CA LEU A 25 -14.59 -2.26 2.38
C LEU A 25 -13.92 -0.87 2.31
N PHE A 26 -14.47 0.04 1.51
CA PHE A 26 -14.00 1.43 1.45
C PHE A 26 -14.19 2.15 2.78
N ARG A 27 -15.38 2.03 3.39
CA ARG A 27 -15.64 2.59 4.73
C ARG A 27 -14.71 2.02 5.79
N GLN A 28 -14.41 0.71 5.74
CA GLN A 28 -13.42 0.10 6.65
C GLN A 28 -12.05 0.76 6.53
N VAL A 29 -11.55 0.99 5.31
CA VAL A 29 -10.27 1.68 5.09
C VAL A 29 -10.31 3.11 5.63
N GLN A 30 -11.42 3.83 5.40
CA GLN A 30 -11.61 5.19 5.90
C GLN A 30 -11.63 5.27 7.43
N THR A 31 -12.22 4.29 8.10
CA THR A 31 -12.20 4.21 9.58
C THR A 31 -10.83 3.82 10.12
N GLU A 32 -10.11 2.94 9.43
CA GLU A 32 -8.80 2.46 9.87
C GLU A 32 -7.71 3.52 9.75
N VAL A 33 -7.80 4.40 8.75
CA VAL A 33 -6.89 5.54 8.56
C VAL A 33 -7.71 6.82 8.31
N PRO A 34 -8.27 7.44 9.38
CA PRO A 34 -9.14 8.61 9.25
C PRO A 34 -8.45 9.79 8.57
N GLY A 35 -9.13 10.41 7.60
CA GLY A 35 -8.63 11.59 6.89
C GLY A 35 -7.61 11.31 5.78
N SER A 36 -7.06 10.10 5.71
CA SER A 36 -6.10 9.74 4.67
C SER A 36 -6.78 9.63 3.30
N PRO A 37 -6.18 10.19 2.23
CA PRO A 37 -6.60 9.92 0.85
C PRO A 37 -6.64 8.41 0.55
N ILE A 38 -7.69 7.97 -0.14
CA ILE A 38 -7.86 6.57 -0.54
C ILE A 38 -7.72 6.45 -2.06
N PHE A 39 -6.94 5.47 -2.50
CA PHE A 39 -6.77 5.15 -3.92
C PHE A 39 -7.03 3.68 -4.21
N LEU A 40 -7.26 3.39 -5.50
CA LEU A 40 -7.42 2.03 -6.01
C LEU A 40 -6.19 1.62 -6.79
N MET A 41 -5.72 0.39 -6.56
CA MET A 41 -4.69 -0.23 -7.39
C MET A 41 -5.12 -1.63 -7.81
N LYS A 42 -4.69 -2.05 -9.00
CA LYS A 42 -4.87 -3.43 -9.47
C LYS A 42 -4.17 -4.39 -8.51
N TYR A 43 -4.85 -5.48 -8.15
CA TYR A 43 -4.24 -6.54 -7.35
C TYR A 43 -3.35 -7.39 -8.27
N ALA A 44 -2.06 -7.49 -7.90
CA ALA A 44 -1.15 -8.44 -8.52
C ALA A 44 -1.26 -9.77 -7.77
N ASP A 45 -1.64 -10.82 -8.49
CA ASP A 45 -1.78 -12.17 -7.95
C ASP A 45 -0.58 -13.04 -8.35
N SER A 46 -0.26 -14.05 -7.55
CA SER A 46 0.81 -15.02 -7.83
C SER A 46 2.17 -14.38 -8.17
N CYS A 47 2.53 -13.29 -7.50
CA CYS A 47 3.79 -12.57 -7.70
C CYS A 47 4.74 -12.73 -6.52
N ARG A 48 6.05 -12.64 -6.77
CA ARG A 48 7.03 -12.40 -5.70
C ARG A 48 7.06 -10.91 -5.37
N HIS A 49 6.96 -10.60 -4.08
CA HIS A 49 7.31 -9.27 -3.58
C HIS A 49 8.81 -9.25 -3.34
N LEU A 50 9.53 -8.35 -4.01
CA LEU A 50 10.97 -8.15 -3.82
C LEU A 50 11.19 -6.71 -3.38
N GLU A 51 12.11 -6.52 -2.44
CA GLU A 51 12.51 -5.21 -1.92
C GLU A 51 14.01 -5.06 -2.12
N VAL A 52 14.48 -3.85 -2.42
CA VAL A 52 15.92 -3.57 -2.54
C VAL A 52 16.33 -2.67 -1.39
N GLN A 53 17.33 -3.09 -0.62
CA GLN A 53 17.87 -2.24 0.44
C GLN A 53 18.69 -1.09 -0.16
N ILE A 54 18.28 0.14 0.16
CA ILE A 54 18.97 1.38 -0.25
C ILE A 54 19.66 2.02 0.97
N ILE A 55 20.85 2.56 0.77
CA ILE A 55 21.57 3.44 1.71
C ILE A 55 21.90 4.73 0.96
N ALA A 56 21.62 5.90 1.56
CA ALA A 56 21.92 7.20 0.98
C ALA A 56 22.61 8.13 1.99
N ASP A 57 23.47 9.02 1.51
CA ASP A 57 24.12 10.06 2.29
C ASP A 57 23.64 11.48 1.92
N GLU A 58 24.04 12.48 2.71
CA GLU A 58 23.65 13.88 2.51
C GLU A 58 24.38 14.57 1.34
N SER A 59 25.44 13.96 0.82
CA SER A 59 26.16 14.46 -0.36
C SER A 59 25.43 14.13 -1.67
N GLY A 60 24.35 13.35 -1.59
CA GLY A 60 23.52 12.93 -2.71
C GLY A 60 23.90 11.57 -3.29
N GLN A 61 24.80 10.83 -2.64
CA GLN A 61 25.12 9.46 -3.06
C GLN A 61 24.07 8.48 -2.51
N ALA A 62 23.58 7.58 -3.37
CA ALA A 62 22.72 6.46 -2.96
C ALA A 62 23.22 5.16 -3.59
N ILE A 63 23.29 4.09 -2.79
CA ILE A 63 23.71 2.75 -3.22
C ILE A 63 22.63 1.71 -2.91
N SER A 64 22.60 0.63 -3.68
CA SER A 64 21.87 -0.58 -3.35
C SER A 64 22.79 -1.61 -2.70
N LEU A 65 22.28 -2.39 -1.77
CA LEU A 65 22.93 -3.62 -1.30
C LEU A 65 22.42 -4.82 -2.11
N PHE A 66 21.57 -5.65 -1.49
CA PHE A 66 20.92 -6.81 -2.08
C PHE A 66 19.39 -6.73 -1.86
N GLY A 67 18.65 -7.70 -2.39
CA GLY A 67 17.20 -7.85 -2.26
C GLY A 67 16.75 -9.29 -2.42
#